data_AF-A0A968BX81-F1
#
_entry.id   AF-A0A968BX81-F1
#
_cell.length_a   1.000
_cell.length_b   1.000
_cell.length_c   1.000
_cell.angle_alpha   90.00
_cell.angle_beta   90.00
_cell.angle_gamma   90.00
#
_symmetry.space_group_name_H-M   'P 1'
#
loop_
_entity.id
_entity.type
_entity.pdbx_description
1 polymer ?
#
loop_
_entity_poly.entity_id
_entity_poly.type
_entity_poly.pdbx_seq_one_letter_code
_entity_poly.pdbx_strand_id
1 'polypeptide(L)'
;MLDSAVTPIYALDSGARVLFANWAQAELLGTTPDALLGRPLAELVALMGTALPSPEAYSSRVSALLEDKECASQTLVEYRTDRRLYFKEISQPIRRPDGSWVGRLFLYVNATREKEIDQAKNEFISIASHELRTPMTSIKGSLDLLLGGFAGEVNEESRELLVIAQNGCERLIRLINDVLDISKIEAKRMQLRLAPISLFDCVQRST
;
A
#
# COMPACT_ATOMS: atom_id res chain seq x y z
N MET A 1 -9.48 -30.95 3.04
CA MET A 1 -8.33 -30.05 3.34
C MET A 1 -8.73 -28.58 3.19
N LEU A 2 -9.50 -28.19 2.17
CA LEU A 2 -9.97 -26.81 2.01
C LEU A 2 -11.01 -26.39 3.07
N ASP A 3 -11.85 -27.32 3.54
CA ASP A 3 -12.87 -27.06 4.57
C ASP A 3 -12.31 -26.72 5.95
N SER A 4 -11.13 -27.24 6.30
CA SER A 4 -10.46 -27.01 7.59
C SER A 4 -9.41 -25.90 7.54
N ALA A 5 -9.26 -25.20 6.41
CA ALA A 5 -8.37 -24.07 6.30
C ALA A 5 -8.90 -22.89 7.13
N VAL A 6 -8.01 -22.26 7.91
CA VAL A 6 -8.33 -21.07 8.73
C VAL A 6 -8.58 -19.83 7.86
N THR A 7 -8.09 -19.86 6.62
CA THR A 7 -8.27 -18.77 5.67
C THR A 7 -9.63 -18.87 4.96
N PRO A 8 -10.38 -17.76 4.80
CA PRO A 8 -11.60 -17.73 4.00
C PRO A 8 -11.34 -18.12 2.53
N ILE A 9 -12.09 -19.11 2.06
CA ILE A 9 -12.03 -19.64 0.69
C ILE A 9 -13.45 -19.78 0.16
N TYR A 10 -13.68 -19.33 -1.07
CA TYR A 10 -14.90 -19.66 -1.82
C TYR A 10 -14.60 -19.83 -3.30
N ALA A 11 -15.48 -20.52 -4.01
CA ALA A 11 -15.43 -20.65 -5.45
C ALA A 11 -16.76 -20.24 -6.06
N LEU A 12 -16.70 -19.62 -7.24
CA LEU A 12 -17.84 -19.33 -8.07
C LEU A 12 -17.82 -20.25 -9.30
N ASP A 13 -18.99 -20.64 -9.78
CA ASP A 13 -19.17 -21.32 -11.07
C ASP A 13 -19.18 -20.32 -12.25
N SER A 14 -19.45 -20.83 -13.44
CA SER A 14 -19.58 -20.04 -14.66
C SER A 14 -20.71 -19.02 -14.67
N GLY A 15 -21.75 -19.23 -13.86
CA GLY A 15 -22.89 -18.34 -13.71
C GLY A 15 -22.76 -17.36 -12.54
N ALA A 16 -21.54 -17.19 -12.01
CA ALA A 16 -21.25 -16.38 -10.84
C ALA A 16 -22.02 -16.83 -9.58
N ARG A 17 -22.26 -18.14 -9.42
CA ARG A 17 -22.89 -18.73 -8.23
C ARG A 17 -21.87 -19.45 -7.38
N VAL A 18 -22.04 -19.42 -6.06
CA VAL A 18 -21.14 -20.08 -5.11
C VAL A 18 -21.18 -21.59 -5.33
N LEU A 19 -20.07 -22.15 -5.80
CA LEU A 19 -19.86 -23.59 -5.96
C LEU A 19 -19.34 -24.22 -4.65
N PHE A 20 -18.60 -23.43 -3.87
CA PHE A 20 -17.93 -23.87 -2.65
C PHE A 20 -17.69 -22.67 -1.74
N ALA A 21 -17.80 -22.86 -0.43
CA ALA A 21 -17.32 -21.92 0.58
C ALA A 21 -16.89 -22.73 1.80
N ASN A 22 -15.71 -22.44 2.35
CA ASN A 22 -15.28 -23.11 3.58
C ASN A 22 -15.86 -22.44 4.83
N TRP A 23 -15.63 -23.06 5.99
CA TRP A 23 -16.09 -22.55 7.27
C TRP A 23 -15.58 -21.15 7.58
N ALA A 24 -14.31 -20.87 7.30
CA ALA A 24 -13.72 -19.55 7.53
C ALA A 24 -14.41 -18.45 6.69
N GLN A 25 -14.83 -18.75 5.46
CA GLN A 25 -15.62 -17.83 4.64
C GLN A 25 -17.01 -17.61 5.21
N ALA A 26 -17.67 -18.68 5.63
CA ALA A 26 -19.01 -18.59 6.20
C ALA A 26 -19.01 -17.79 7.51
N GLU A 27 -18.03 -18.03 8.37
CA GLU A 27 -17.81 -17.28 9.62
C GLU A 27 -17.57 -15.80 9.35
N LEU A 28 -16.73 -15.45 8.36
CA LEU A 28 -16.49 -14.06 7.96
C LEU A 28 -17.78 -13.34 7.57
N LEU A 29 -18.74 -14.05 6.98
CA LEU A 29 -20.03 -13.54 6.54
C LEU A 29 -21.15 -13.75 7.57
N GLY A 30 -20.84 -14.26 8.76
CA GLY A 30 -21.82 -14.53 9.82
C GLY A 30 -22.88 -15.57 9.44
N THR A 31 -22.52 -16.57 8.64
CA THR A 31 -23.44 -17.59 8.10
C THR A 31 -22.83 -19.00 8.15
N THR A 32 -23.47 -19.97 7.50
CA THR A 32 -22.99 -21.35 7.35
C THR A 32 -22.60 -21.65 5.90
N PRO A 33 -21.64 -22.58 5.66
CA PRO A 33 -21.25 -22.97 4.30
C PRO A 33 -22.44 -23.36 3.40
N ASP A 34 -23.34 -24.20 3.91
CA ASP A 34 -24.50 -24.69 3.16
C ASP A 34 -25.45 -23.56 2.75
N ALA A 35 -25.60 -22.55 3.61
CA ALA A 35 -26.42 -21.39 3.29
C ALA A 35 -25.84 -20.56 2.14
N LEU A 36 -24.52 -20.62 1.87
CA LEU A 36 -23.87 -19.88 0.80
C LEU A 36 -23.95 -20.60 -0.56
N LEU A 37 -24.00 -21.92 -0.58
CA LEU A 37 -23.98 -22.71 -1.80
C LEU A 37 -25.12 -22.32 -2.77
N GLY A 38 -24.78 -22.19 -4.06
CA GLY A 38 -25.70 -21.85 -5.13
C GLY A 38 -26.14 -20.37 -5.19
N ARG A 39 -25.84 -19.57 -4.15
CA ARG A 39 -26.17 -18.14 -4.15
C ARG A 39 -25.39 -17.39 -5.23
N PRO A 40 -26.01 -16.41 -5.90
CA PRO A 40 -25.30 -15.55 -6.83
C PRO A 40 -24.32 -14.61 -6.10
N LEU A 41 -23.27 -14.19 -6.81
CA LEU A 41 -22.29 -13.22 -6.33
C LEU A 41 -22.93 -11.97 -5.72
N ALA A 42 -24.01 -11.46 -6.31
CA ALA A 42 -24.72 -10.29 -5.81
C ALA A 42 -25.22 -10.48 -4.37
N GLU A 43 -25.72 -11.67 -4.02
CA GLU A 43 -26.14 -11.97 -2.65
C GLU A 43 -24.94 -12.12 -1.71
N LEU A 44 -23.83 -12.69 -2.18
CA LEU A 44 -22.59 -12.79 -1.38
C LEU A 44 -22.06 -11.39 -1.03
N VAL A 45 -22.05 -10.49 -2.01
CA VAL A 45 -21.65 -9.09 -1.83
C VAL A 45 -22.63 -8.35 -0.92
N ALA A 46 -23.94 -8.63 -1.02
CA ALA A 46 -24.93 -8.07 -0.11
C ALA A 46 -24.72 -8.53 1.34
N LEU A 47 -24.31 -9.78 1.58
CA LEU A 47 -23.93 -10.28 2.91
C LEU A 47 -22.69 -9.57 3.46
N MET A 48 -21.74 -9.22 2.60
CA MET A 48 -20.60 -8.38 2.99
C MET A 48 -21.03 -6.94 3.32
N GLY A 49 -22.07 -6.44 2.65
CA GLY A 49 -22.75 -5.19 2.97
C GLY A 49 -21.79 -4.00 3.08
N THR A 50 -21.87 -3.28 4.20
CA THR A 50 -21.05 -2.10 4.50
C THR A 50 -19.59 -2.43 4.80
N ALA A 51 -19.24 -3.70 4.95
CA ALA A 51 -17.86 -4.08 5.16
C ALA A 51 -17.00 -3.91 3.92
N LEU A 52 -17.57 -3.95 2.71
CA LEU A 52 -16.85 -3.53 1.52
C LEU A 52 -16.97 -2.01 1.34
N PRO A 53 -15.85 -1.27 1.18
CA PRO A 53 -15.92 0.17 0.92
C PRO A 53 -16.66 0.55 -0.36
N SER A 54 -16.66 -0.34 -1.37
CA SER A 54 -17.43 -0.18 -2.60
C SER A 54 -17.89 -1.56 -3.11
N PRO A 55 -19.10 -1.99 -2.74
CA PRO A 55 -19.69 -3.26 -3.17
C PRO A 55 -19.83 -3.38 -4.70
N GLU A 56 -20.15 -2.28 -5.39
CA GLU A 56 -20.34 -2.24 -6.85
C GLU A 56 -19.02 -2.41 -7.60
N ALA A 57 -17.95 -1.75 -7.13
CA ALA A 57 -16.61 -1.91 -7.70
C ALA A 57 -16.08 -3.33 -7.46
N TYR A 58 -16.36 -3.89 -6.27
CA TYR A 58 -16.01 -5.27 -5.96
C TYR A 58 -16.73 -6.25 -6.91
N SER A 59 -18.04 -6.12 -7.06
CA SER A 59 -18.85 -6.98 -7.95
C SER A 59 -18.38 -6.89 -9.41
N SER A 60 -18.20 -5.67 -9.92
CA SER A 60 -17.72 -5.44 -11.29
C SER A 60 -16.37 -6.09 -11.55
N ARG A 61 -15.44 -6.00 -10.58
CA ARG A 61 -14.12 -6.62 -10.66
C ARG A 61 -14.20 -8.14 -10.66
N VAL A 62 -15.00 -8.72 -9.78
CA VAL A 62 -15.17 -10.19 -9.72
C VAL A 62 -15.82 -10.70 -11.01
N SER A 63 -16.80 -10.00 -11.57
CA SER A 63 -17.39 -10.33 -12.88
C SER A 63 -16.35 -10.32 -13.99
N ALA A 64 -15.51 -9.27 -14.08
CA ALA A 64 -14.42 -9.22 -15.06
C ALA A 64 -13.41 -10.37 -14.88
N LEU A 65 -13.12 -10.76 -13.64
CA LEU A 65 -12.26 -11.92 -13.35
C LEU A 65 -12.87 -13.27 -13.73
N LEU A 66 -14.20 -13.39 -13.77
CA LEU A 66 -14.89 -14.58 -14.26
C LEU A 66 -14.84 -14.68 -15.79
N GLU A 67 -14.78 -13.54 -16.49
CA GLU A 67 -14.57 -13.48 -17.95
C GLU A 67 -13.12 -13.84 -18.32
N ASP A 68 -12.14 -13.46 -17.50
CA ASP A 68 -10.75 -13.88 -17.63
C ASP A 68 -10.51 -15.31 -17.10
N LYS A 69 -10.53 -16.27 -18.02
CA LYS A 69 -10.43 -17.71 -17.73
C LYS A 69 -9.00 -18.22 -17.63
N GLU A 70 -8.00 -17.36 -17.78
CA GLU A 70 -6.59 -17.73 -17.89
C GLU A 70 -5.77 -17.16 -16.73
N CYS A 71 -5.93 -15.88 -16.42
CA CYS A 71 -5.01 -15.22 -15.51
C CYS A 71 -5.39 -15.43 -14.05
N ALA A 72 -4.40 -15.76 -13.23
CA ALA A 72 -4.49 -15.56 -11.80
C ALA A 72 -4.44 -14.05 -11.48
N SER A 73 -5.15 -13.65 -10.43
CA SER A 73 -5.15 -12.25 -9.97
C SER A 73 -4.89 -12.19 -8.48
N GLN A 74 -4.22 -11.12 -8.06
CA GLN A 74 -4.03 -10.78 -6.65
C GLN A 74 -4.38 -9.31 -6.43
N THR A 75 -5.14 -9.01 -5.40
CA THR A 75 -5.54 -7.64 -5.06
C THR A 75 -5.70 -7.50 -3.55
N LEU A 76 -5.32 -6.33 -3.00
CA LEU A 76 -5.60 -6.00 -1.61
C LEU A 76 -7.04 -5.49 -1.51
N VAL A 77 -7.84 -6.16 -0.69
CA VAL A 77 -9.23 -5.79 -0.40
C VAL A 77 -9.29 -5.29 1.04
N GLU A 78 -9.84 -4.11 1.23
CA GLU A 78 -10.15 -3.57 2.55
C GLU A 78 -11.54 -4.06 2.97
N TYR A 79 -11.65 -4.51 4.21
CA TYR A 79 -12.88 -5.00 4.81
C TYR A 79 -13.13 -4.25 6.13
N ARG A 80 -14.28 -3.61 6.28
CA ARG A 80 -14.64 -2.69 7.37
C ARG A 80 -15.65 -3.33 8.30
N THR A 81 -15.15 -3.86 9.40
CA THR A 81 -15.97 -4.34 10.51
C THR A 81 -15.99 -3.28 11.62
N ASP A 82 -16.03 -3.70 12.89
CA ASP A 82 -15.67 -2.85 14.04
C ASP A 82 -14.23 -2.30 13.91
N ARG A 83 -13.36 -3.03 13.21
CA ARG A 83 -12.01 -2.64 12.82
C ARG A 83 -11.80 -2.73 11.30
N ARG A 84 -10.74 -2.07 10.81
CA ARG A 84 -10.28 -2.17 9.42
C ARG A 84 -9.41 -3.41 9.26
N LEU A 85 -9.85 -4.34 8.43
CA LEU A 85 -9.11 -5.53 8.03
C LEU A 85 -8.62 -5.35 6.59
N TYR A 86 -7.48 -5.97 6.31
CA TYR A 86 -6.92 -6.01 4.96
C TYR A 86 -6.70 -7.47 4.57
N PHE A 87 -7.29 -7.89 3.46
CA PHE A 87 -7.11 -9.22 2.90
C PHE A 87 -6.43 -9.11 1.55
N LYS A 88 -5.39 -9.91 1.34
CA LYS A 88 -4.87 -10.20 0.01
C LYS A 88 -5.77 -11.26 -0.62
N GLU A 89 -6.67 -10.83 -1.48
CA GLU A 89 -7.54 -11.71 -2.27
C GLU A 89 -6.74 -12.26 -3.45
N ILE A 90 -6.59 -13.58 -3.48
CA ILE A 90 -5.96 -14.33 -4.55
C ILE A 90 -7.06 -15.08 -5.29
N SER A 91 -7.07 -14.98 -6.60
CA SER A 91 -8.11 -15.57 -7.44
C SER A 91 -7.52 -16.38 -8.59
N GLN A 92 -7.99 -17.62 -8.77
CA GLN A 92 -7.48 -18.56 -9.77
C GLN A 92 -8.62 -19.27 -10.51
N PRO A 93 -8.54 -19.44 -11.85
CA PRO A 93 -9.54 -20.18 -12.60
C PRO A 93 -9.53 -21.67 -12.21
N ILE A 94 -10.70 -22.28 -12.12
CA ILE A 94 -10.88 -23.71 -11.84
C ILE A 94 -11.19 -24.41 -13.15
N ARG A 95 -10.44 -25.48 -13.45
CA ARG A 95 -10.66 -26.34 -14.60
C ARG A 95 -10.81 -27.80 -14.16
N ARG A 96 -11.57 -28.56 -14.92
CA ARG A 96 -11.59 -30.02 -14.81
C ARG A 96 -10.32 -30.63 -15.43
N PRO A 97 -10.03 -31.91 -15.16
CA PRO A 97 -8.92 -32.61 -15.79
C PRO A 97 -8.97 -32.63 -17.33
N ASP A 98 -10.17 -32.54 -17.92
CA ASP A 98 -10.38 -32.46 -19.37
C ASP A 98 -10.11 -31.05 -19.96
N GLY A 99 -9.70 -30.09 -19.12
CA GLY A 99 -9.44 -28.70 -19.51
C GLY A 99 -10.67 -27.80 -19.57
N SER A 100 -11.88 -28.35 -19.36
CA SER A 100 -13.11 -27.55 -19.33
C SER A 100 -13.14 -26.60 -18.14
N TRP A 101 -13.55 -25.36 -18.40
CA TRP A 101 -13.67 -24.33 -17.38
C TRP A 101 -14.88 -24.59 -16.48
N VAL A 102 -14.67 -24.55 -15.17
CA VAL A 102 -15.71 -24.77 -14.15
C VAL A 102 -16.15 -23.46 -13.54
N GLY A 103 -15.20 -22.55 -13.33
CA GLY A 103 -15.42 -21.34 -12.54
C GLY A 103 -14.12 -20.78 -12.00
N ARG A 104 -14.15 -20.22 -10.79
CA ARG A 104 -13.00 -19.50 -10.22
C ARG A 104 -12.96 -19.61 -8.70
N LEU A 105 -11.78 -19.88 -8.14
CA LEU A 105 -11.49 -19.95 -6.72
C LEU A 105 -11.00 -18.58 -6.22
N PHE A 106 -11.40 -18.23 -5.01
CA PHE A 106 -10.99 -17.02 -4.29
C PHE A 106 -10.50 -17.43 -2.89
N LEU A 107 -9.38 -16.86 -2.49
CA LEU A 107 -8.69 -17.11 -1.22
C LEU A 107 -8.32 -15.76 -0.59
N TYR A 108 -8.63 -15.55 0.69
CA TYR A 108 -8.34 -14.29 1.39
C TYR A 108 -7.24 -14.43 2.43
N VAL A 109 -5.99 -14.16 2.06
CA VAL A 109 -4.90 -14.16 3.05
C VAL A 109 -4.99 -12.89 3.89
N ASN A 110 -5.11 -13.02 5.22
CA ASN A 110 -5.10 -11.86 6.11
C ASN A 110 -3.73 -11.16 6.00
N ALA A 111 -3.77 -9.88 5.65
CA ALA A 111 -2.62 -9.01 5.49
C ALA A 111 -2.74 -7.75 6.39
N THR A 112 -3.62 -7.81 7.40
CA THR A 112 -3.93 -6.67 8.27
C THR A 112 -2.69 -6.26 9.06
N ARG A 113 -1.98 -7.23 9.64
CA ARG A 113 -0.81 -6.94 10.49
C ARG A 113 0.33 -6.34 9.69
N GLU A 114 0.62 -6.90 8.51
CA GLU A 114 1.61 -6.38 7.57
C GLU A 114 1.23 -4.96 7.17
N LYS A 115 -0.05 -4.72 6.86
CA LYS A 115 -0.52 -3.40 6.46
C LYS A 115 -0.41 -2.36 7.58
N GLU A 116 -0.73 -2.73 8.81
CA GLU A 116 -0.58 -1.88 10.00
C GLU A 116 0.90 -1.54 10.25
N ILE A 117 1.80 -2.53 10.15
CA ILE A 117 3.24 -2.32 10.30
C ILE A 117 3.75 -1.37 9.21
N ASP A 118 3.35 -1.57 7.95
CA ASP A 118 3.71 -0.69 6.85
C ASP A 118 3.21 0.74 7.07
N GLN A 119 1.98 0.91 7.58
CA GLN A 119 1.43 2.23 7.90
C GLN A 119 2.20 2.88 9.05
N ALA A 120 2.46 2.15 10.14
CA ALA A 120 3.21 2.64 11.29
C ALA A 120 4.66 3.00 10.94
N LYS A 121 5.33 2.20 10.10
CA LYS A 121 6.67 2.51 9.56
C LYS A 121 6.66 3.85 8.83
N ASN A 122 5.70 4.04 7.93
CA ASN A 122 5.60 5.28 7.15
C ASN A 122 5.28 6.49 8.02
N GLU A 123 4.39 6.34 9.01
CA GLU A 123 4.07 7.40 9.97
C GLU A 123 5.27 7.76 10.84
N PHE A 124 5.98 6.75 11.36
CA PHE A 124 7.21 6.94 12.13
C PHE A 124 8.28 7.69 11.31
N ILE A 125 8.54 7.26 10.07
CA ILE A 125 9.50 7.93 9.18
C ILE A 125 9.07 9.38 8.95
N SER A 126 7.78 9.63 8.73
CA SER A 126 7.26 10.99 8.54
C SER A 126 7.51 11.86 9.76
N ILE A 127 7.11 11.41 10.96
CA ILE A 127 7.28 12.15 12.22
C ILE A 127 8.75 12.39 12.51
N ALA A 128 9.58 11.35 12.48
CA ALA A 128 11.01 11.46 12.75
C ALA A 128 11.68 12.47 11.81
N SER A 129 11.29 12.48 10.52
CA SER A 129 11.84 13.43 9.55
C SER A 129 11.43 14.88 9.84
N HIS A 130 10.19 15.10 10.28
CA HIS A 130 9.73 16.43 10.70
C HIS A 130 10.46 16.91 11.96
N GLU A 131 10.54 16.06 12.97
CA GLU A 131 11.20 16.35 14.25
C GLU A 131 12.72 16.54 14.11
N LEU A 132 13.36 15.91 13.13
CA LEU A 132 14.78 16.12 12.83
C LEU A 132 15.03 17.35 11.95
N ARG A 133 14.11 17.71 11.04
CA ARG A 133 14.30 18.87 10.16
C ARG A 133 14.43 20.17 10.95
N THR A 134 13.54 20.39 11.92
CA THR A 134 13.50 21.62 12.72
C THR A 134 14.82 21.92 13.48
N PRO A 135 15.40 21.00 14.28
CA PRO A 135 16.67 21.24 14.94
C PRO A 135 17.82 21.38 13.95
N MET A 136 17.82 20.62 12.85
CA MET A 136 18.88 20.74 11.83
C MET A 136 18.85 22.07 11.10
N THR A 137 17.67 22.61 10.78
CA THR A 137 17.52 23.96 10.23
C THR A 137 17.98 25.02 11.23
N SER A 138 17.71 24.83 12.53
CA SER A 138 18.16 25.75 13.58
C SER A 138 19.68 25.75 13.77
N ILE A 139 20.31 24.57 13.73
CA ILE A 139 21.78 24.43 13.78
C ILE A 139 22.40 25.08 12.54
N LYS A 140 21.87 24.78 11.34
CA LYS A 140 22.34 25.41 10.11
C LYS A 140 22.23 26.93 10.18
N GLY A 141 21.10 27.47 10.62
CA GLY A 141 20.91 28.92 10.77
C GLY A 141 21.92 29.54 11.74
N SER A 142 22.24 28.85 12.83
CA SER A 142 23.28 29.30 13.78
C SER A 142 24.67 29.30 13.13
N LEU A 143 25.01 28.27 12.35
CA LEU A 143 26.26 28.20 11.59
C LEU A 143 26.34 29.27 10.50
N ASP A 144 25.24 29.53 9.79
CA ASP A 144 25.12 30.59 8.78
C ASP A 144 25.41 31.97 9.42
N LEU A 145 24.89 32.24 10.62
CA LEU A 145 25.14 33.48 11.37
C LEU A 145 26.61 33.62 11.81
N LEU A 146 27.21 32.52 12.31
CA LEU A 146 28.63 32.51 12.71
C LEU A 146 29.55 32.77 11.50
N LEU A 147 29.31 32.07 10.38
CA LEU A 147 30.07 32.26 9.14
C LEU A 147 29.86 33.64 8.50
N GLY A 148 28.69 34.25 8.74
CA GLY A 148 28.36 35.61 8.34
C GLY A 148 28.94 36.71 9.24
N GLY A 149 29.71 36.34 10.29
CA GLY A 149 30.38 37.28 11.18
C GLY A 149 29.46 37.94 12.22
N PHE A 150 28.23 37.45 12.41
CA PHE A 150 27.26 38.05 13.35
C PHE A 150 27.73 37.97 14.82
N ALA A 151 28.55 36.98 15.15
CA ALA A 151 29.15 36.81 16.48
C ALA A 151 30.61 37.31 16.57
N GLY A 152 31.07 38.08 15.57
CA GLY A 152 32.46 38.50 15.41
C GLY A 152 33.21 37.70 14.35
N GLU A 153 34.43 38.14 14.02
CA GLU A 153 35.29 37.43 13.08
C GLU A 153 35.81 36.12 13.68
N VAL A 154 35.72 35.04 12.92
CA VAL A 154 36.32 33.74 13.23
C VAL A 154 37.63 33.60 12.48
N ASN A 155 38.65 33.00 13.12
CA ASN A 155 39.90 32.69 12.44
C ASN A 155 39.70 31.61 11.36
N GLU A 156 40.68 31.46 10.47
CA GLU A 156 40.57 30.56 9.31
C GLU A 156 40.33 29.10 9.73
N GLU A 157 41.04 28.61 10.74
CA GLU A 157 40.87 27.25 11.27
C GLU A 157 39.44 27.00 11.79
N SER A 158 38.86 27.97 12.51
CA SER A 158 37.48 27.87 13.00
C SER A 158 36.48 27.96 11.85
N ARG A 159 36.75 28.80 10.85
CA ARG A 159 35.92 28.92 9.64
C ARG A 159 35.85 27.59 8.89
N GLU A 160 36.98 26.90 8.71
CA GLU A 160 37.01 25.57 8.07
C GLU A 160 36.12 24.56 8.83
N LEU A 161 36.23 24.50 10.16
CA LEU A 161 35.41 23.61 10.98
C LEU A 161 33.91 23.94 10.91
N LEU A 162 33.55 25.23 10.90
CA LEU A 162 32.16 25.68 10.77
C LEU A 162 31.56 25.32 9.39
N VAL A 163 32.35 25.45 8.32
CA VAL A 163 31.95 25.03 6.97
C VAL A 163 31.74 23.51 6.91
N ILE A 164 32.62 22.73 7.54
CA ILE A 164 32.44 21.26 7.64
C ILE A 164 31.14 20.92 8.36
N ALA A 165 30.86 21.58 9.49
CA ALA A 165 29.61 21.37 10.24
C ALA A 165 28.37 21.75 9.41
N GLN A 166 28.41 22.89 8.72
CA GLN A 166 27.31 23.37 7.88
C GLN A 166 27.01 22.38 6.74
N ASN A 167 28.05 21.93 6.04
CA ASN A 167 27.94 20.92 4.99
C ASN A 167 27.37 19.59 5.53
N GLY A 168 27.77 19.20 6.74
CA GLY A 168 27.20 18.06 7.46
C GLY A 168 25.70 18.21 7.71
N CYS A 169 25.26 19.38 8.16
CA CYS A 169 23.84 19.67 8.38
C CYS A 169 23.03 19.63 7.08
N GLU A 170 23.53 20.25 6.01
CA GLU A 170 22.87 20.23 4.70
C GLU A 170 22.77 18.82 4.12
N ARG A 171 23.83 18.01 4.27
CA ARG A 171 23.82 16.61 3.87
C ARG A 171 22.77 15.82 4.64
N LEU A 172 22.66 16.02 5.96
CA LEU A 172 21.66 15.30 6.76
C LEU A 172 20.23 15.70 6.39
N ILE A 173 19.97 16.98 6.16
CA ILE A 173 18.66 17.48 5.70
C ILE A 173 18.29 16.81 4.36
N ARG A 174 19.24 16.73 3.41
CA ARG A 174 19.03 16.03 2.14
C ARG A 174 18.70 14.55 2.35
N LEU A 175 19.48 13.83 3.16
CA LEU A 175 19.23 12.42 3.44
C LEU A 175 17.86 12.17 4.08
N ILE A 176 17.42 13.05 4.99
CA ILE A 176 16.08 12.97 5.59
C ILE A 176 15.00 13.14 4.51
N ASN A 177 15.18 14.07 3.58
CA ASN A 177 14.24 14.27 2.47
C ASN A 177 14.23 13.06 1.52
N ASP A 178 15.39 12.49 1.21
CA ASP A 178 15.50 11.30 0.35
C ASP A 178 14.75 10.11 0.97
N VAL A 179 14.89 9.89 2.29
CA VAL A 179 14.17 8.83 3.01
C VAL A 179 12.65 9.07 2.97
N LEU A 180 12.21 10.31 3.16
CA LEU A 180 10.78 10.67 3.03
C LEU A 180 10.25 10.39 1.63
N ASP A 181 11.01 10.73 0.60
CA ASP A 181 10.57 10.56 -0.78
C ASP A 181 10.51 9.08 -1.16
N ILE A 182 11.46 8.25 -0.70
CA ILE A 182 11.39 6.80 -0.81
C ILE A 182 10.12 6.26 -0.12
N SER A 183 9.83 6.69 1.11
CA SER A 183 8.63 6.27 1.83
C SER A 183 7.33 6.64 1.08
N LYS A 184 7.27 7.82 0.46
CA LYS A 184 6.12 8.22 -0.39
C LYS A 184 6.00 7.36 -1.65
N ILE A 185 7.12 6.98 -2.27
CA ILE A 185 7.16 6.08 -3.44
C ILE A 185 6.63 4.69 -3.05
N GLU A 186 7.16 4.09 -1.97
CA GLU A 186 6.71 2.79 -1.46
C GLU A 186 5.21 2.79 -1.16
N ALA A 187 4.71 3.89 -0.59
CA ALA A 187 3.29 4.06 -0.28
C ALA A 187 2.41 4.37 -1.52
N LYS A 188 2.97 4.46 -2.73
CA LYS A 188 2.28 4.92 -3.96
C LYS A 188 1.61 6.29 -3.82
N ARG A 189 2.14 7.17 -2.96
CA ARG A 189 1.62 8.51 -2.67
C ARG A 189 2.41 9.62 -3.36
N MET A 190 3.46 9.30 -4.11
CA MET A 190 4.21 10.29 -4.87
C MET A 190 3.35 10.82 -6.02
N GLN A 191 3.01 12.12 -5.96
CA GLN A 191 2.32 12.78 -7.05
C GLN A 191 3.32 13.13 -8.14
N LEU A 192 3.21 12.48 -9.30
CA LEU A 192 4.01 12.79 -10.47
C LEU A 192 3.32 13.88 -11.28
N ARG A 193 4.01 15.02 -11.45
CA ARG A 193 3.57 16.06 -12.39
C ARG A 193 4.19 15.78 -13.75
N LEU A 194 3.49 15.04 -14.59
CA LEU A 194 3.90 14.81 -15.97
C LEU A 194 3.64 16.07 -16.80
N ALA A 195 4.69 16.64 -17.37
CA ALA A 195 4.61 17.78 -18.27
C ALA A 195 5.64 17.59 -19.40
N PRO A 196 5.36 18.06 -20.63
CA PRO A 196 6.37 18.13 -21.68
C PRO A 196 7.54 19.01 -21.20
N ILE A 197 8.76 18.45 -21.25
CA ILE A 197 9.99 19.17 -20.89
C ILE A 197 10.98 19.12 -22.06
N SER A 198 11.70 20.21 -22.28
CA SER A 198 12.85 20.25 -23.20
C SER A 198 14.02 19.50 -22.55
N LEU A 199 14.47 18.41 -23.17
CA LEU A 199 15.66 17.68 -22.71
C LEU A 199 16.92 18.56 -22.81
N PHE A 200 16.99 19.44 -23.82
CA PHE A 200 18.09 20.38 -23.98
C PHE A 200 18.20 21.34 -22.79
N ASP A 201 17.08 21.91 -22.35
CA ASP A 201 17.04 22.85 -21.22
C ASP A 201 17.37 22.15 -19.89
N CYS A 202 17.03 20.86 -19.75
CA CYS A 202 17.34 20.08 -18.57
C CYS A 202 18.84 19.83 -18.42
N VAL A 203 19.53 19.52 -19.52
CA VAL A 203 20.98 19.28 -19.52
C VAL A 203 21.74 20.57 -19.18
N GLN A 204 21.31 21.72 -19.71
CA GLN A 204 21.96 23.01 -19.40
C GLN A 204 21.81 23.46 -17.94
N ARG A 205 20.75 23.02 -17.23
CA ARG A 205 20.52 23.35 -15.81
C ARG A 205 21.23 22.42 -14.83
N SER A 206 21.88 21.37 -15.32
CA SER A 206 22.52 20.34 -14.48
C SER A 206 24.03 20.56 -14.29
N THR A 207 24.56 21.72 -14.70
CA THR A 207 25.96 22.13 -14.53
C THR A 207 26.02 23.33 -13.59
#